data_AF-A0A658NJB7-F1
#
_entry.id   AF-A0A658NJB7-F1
#
_cell.length_a   1.000
_cell.length_b   1.000
_cell.length_c   1.000
_cell.angle_alpha   90.00
_cell.angle_beta   90.00
_cell.angle_gamma   90.00
#
_symmetry.space_group_name_H-M   'P 1'
#
loop_
_entity.id
_entity.type
_entity.pdbx_description
1 polymer ?
#
loop_
_entity_poly.entity_id
_entity_poly.type
_entity_poly.pdbx_seq_one_letter_code
_entity_poly.pdbx_strand_id
1 'polypeptide(L)'
;ILGAETARYQYQATKGSNKPDDKQKLKKITLQRSDLISPSQCEQLINQSSAMAHGVALARELGNLPPNLCTPSYLADQAKQLAQA
;
A
#
# COMPACT_ATOMS: atom_id res chain seq x y z
N ILE A 1 -11.53 0.67 -1.81
CA ILE A 1 -10.13 1.20 -1.80
C ILE A 1 -9.13 0.08 -1.55
N LEU A 2 -9.20 -0.61 -0.41
CA LEU A 2 -8.30 -1.73 -0.08
C LEU A 2 -8.12 -2.74 -1.23
N GLY A 3 -9.21 -3.22 -1.83
CA GLY A 3 -9.15 -4.15 -2.97
C GLY A 3 -8.46 -3.56 -4.20
N ALA A 4 -8.69 -2.28 -4.51
CA ALA A 4 -8.05 -1.60 -5.62
C ALA A 4 -6.54 -1.43 -5.40
N GLU A 5 -6.13 -0.99 -4.21
CA GLU A 5 -4.70 -0.89 -3.85
C GLU A 5 -4.02 -2.26 -3.80
N THR A 6 -4.73 -3.29 -3.32
CA THR A 6 -4.25 -4.68 -3.34
C THR A 6 -3.99 -5.18 -4.76
N ALA A 7 -4.90 -4.92 -5.70
CA ALA A 7 -4.73 -5.29 -7.10
C ALA A 7 -3.63 -4.48 -7.80
N ARG A 8 -3.37 -3.27 -7.30
CA ARG A 8 -2.34 -2.35 -7.81
C ARG A 8 -0.94 -2.70 -7.29
N TYR A 9 -0.82 -3.38 -6.15
CA TYR A 9 0.47 -3.72 -5.56
C TYR A 9 1.30 -4.62 -6.49
N GLN A 10 2.54 -4.21 -6.74
CA GLN A 10 3.52 -4.96 -7.51
C GLN A 10 4.88 -4.83 -6.82
N TYR A 11 5.44 -5.96 -6.43
CA TYR A 11 6.77 -5.97 -5.82
C TYR A 11 7.87 -5.73 -6.86
N GLN A 12 8.72 -4.75 -6.61
CA GLN A 12 9.76 -4.31 -7.55
C GLN A 12 11.16 -4.17 -6.94
N ALA A 13 11.31 -4.17 -5.60
CA ALA A 13 12.54 -3.80 -4.90
C ALA A 13 13.77 -4.65 -5.29
N THR A 14 13.60 -5.94 -5.56
CA THR A 14 14.70 -6.84 -5.96
C THR A 14 14.62 -7.34 -7.40
N LYS A 15 13.76 -6.74 -8.24
CA LYS A 15 13.70 -7.06 -9.67
C LYS A 15 14.68 -6.17 -10.45
N GLY A 16 15.57 -6.78 -11.26
CA GLY A 16 16.60 -6.10 -12.06
C GLY A 16 16.06 -5.18 -13.16
N SER A 17 16.95 -4.49 -13.88
CA SER A 17 16.67 -3.35 -14.76
C SER A 17 15.97 -3.66 -16.10
N ASN A 18 15.84 -4.93 -16.50
CA ASN A 18 15.07 -5.33 -17.69
C ASN A 18 13.60 -5.57 -17.33
N LYS A 19 12.84 -4.47 -17.18
CA LYS A 19 11.39 -4.52 -16.95
C LYS A 19 10.66 -3.97 -18.18
N PRO A 20 9.61 -4.63 -18.70
CA PRO A 20 8.66 -3.98 -19.59
C PRO A 20 8.08 -2.73 -18.90
N ASP A 21 7.60 -1.74 -19.67
CA ASP A 21 7.05 -0.48 -19.15
C ASP A 21 5.82 -0.74 -18.25
N ASP A 22 6.08 -1.03 -16.97
CA ASP A 22 5.09 -1.40 -15.94
C ASP A 22 4.48 -0.13 -15.31
N LYS A 23 4.38 0.94 -16.10
CA LYS A 23 3.71 2.16 -15.67
C LYS A 23 2.23 1.86 -15.55
N GLN A 24 1.73 1.90 -14.32
CA GLN A 24 0.31 1.80 -14.03
C GLN A 24 -0.47 2.83 -14.85
N LYS A 25 -1.29 2.34 -15.78
CA LYS A 25 -2.07 3.17 -16.71
C LYS A 25 -3.27 3.81 -16.02
N LEU A 26 -3.83 3.16 -15.01
CA LEU A 26 -4.94 3.69 -14.22
C LEU A 26 -4.43 4.75 -13.23
N LYS A 27 -4.89 6.00 -13.39
CA LYS A 27 -4.44 7.13 -12.55
C LYS A 27 -5.44 7.59 -11.51
N LYS A 28 -6.75 7.40 -11.76
CA LYS A 28 -7.81 7.89 -10.88
C LYS A 28 -8.99 6.92 -10.89
N ILE A 29 -9.56 6.72 -9.71
CA ILE A 29 -10.82 6.01 -9.51
C ILE A 29 -11.76 6.99 -8.79
N THR A 30 -12.98 7.13 -9.30
CA THR A 30 -14.04 7.88 -8.62
C THR A 30 -15.04 6.88 -8.07
N LEU A 31 -15.31 6.94 -6.77
CA LEU A 31 -16.32 6.10 -6.13
C LEU A 31 -17.58 6.92 -5.92
N GLN A 32 -18.71 6.37 -6.36
CA GLN A 32 -20.01 6.96 -6.07
C GLN A 32 -20.48 6.50 -4.69
N ARG A 33 -20.95 7.47 -3.91
CA ARG A 33 -21.50 7.24 -2.57
C ARG A 33 -23.01 7.04 -2.67
N SER A 34 -23.57 6.12 -1.89
CA SER A 34 -25.03 6.04 -1.70
C SER A 34 -25.54 7.24 -0.88
N ASP A 35 -26.76 7.72 -1.17
CA ASP A 35 -27.38 8.82 -0.44
C ASP A 35 -27.46 8.56 1.07
N LEU A 36 -27.57 7.28 1.47
CA LEU A 36 -27.61 6.82 2.86
C LEU A 36 -26.35 7.17 3.67
N ILE A 37 -25.23 7.50 3.03
CA ILE A 37 -23.91 7.52 3.68
C ILE A 37 -23.38 8.88 4.15
N SER A 38 -24.00 10.05 4.04
CA SER A 38 -23.33 11.35 4.33
C SER A 38 -21.91 11.61 3.71
N PRO A 39 -21.54 12.87 3.39
CA PRO A 39 -20.19 13.17 2.91
C PRO A 39 -19.08 12.84 3.92
N SER A 40 -19.27 13.18 5.20
CA SER A 40 -18.25 13.02 6.24
C SER A 40 -17.94 11.56 6.56
N GLN A 41 -18.96 10.68 6.65
CA GLN A 41 -18.72 9.25 6.87
C GLN A 41 -18.01 8.62 5.67
N CYS A 42 -18.30 9.07 4.45
CA CYS A 42 -17.59 8.61 3.25
C CYS A 42 -16.10 8.96 3.32
N GLU A 43 -15.76 10.20 3.67
CA GLU A 43 -14.37 10.62 3.85
C GLU A 43 -13.65 9.81 4.92
N GLN A 44 -14.31 9.54 6.05
CA GLN A 44 -13.76 8.69 7.12
C GLN A 44 -13.49 7.26 6.63
N LEU A 45 -14.44 6.64 5.91
CA LEU A 45 -14.27 5.30 5.34
C LEU A 45 -13.14 5.25 4.30
N ILE A 46 -13.02 6.30 3.48
CA ILE A 46 -11.94 6.45 2.51
C ILE A 46 -10.59 6.51 3.22
N ASN A 47 -10.44 7.38 4.22
CA ASN A 47 -9.20 7.54 4.98
C ASN A 47 -8.81 6.25 5.71
N GLN A 48 -9.77 5.61 6.39
CA GLN A 48 -9.54 4.36 7.10
C GLN A 48 -9.09 3.25 6.14
N SER A 49 -9.81 3.06 5.03
CA SER A 49 -9.48 2.00 4.07
C SER A 49 -8.18 2.25 3.31
N SER A 50 -7.79 3.52 3.12
CA SER A 50 -6.47 3.90 2.59
C SER A 50 -5.35 3.58 3.58
N ALA A 51 -5.51 3.94 4.86
CA ALA A 51 -4.55 3.60 5.90
C ALA A 51 -4.34 2.08 6.02
N MET A 52 -5.43 1.30 6.00
CA MET A 52 -5.37 -0.17 5.97
C MET A 52 -4.60 -0.67 4.75
N ALA A 53 -4.85 -0.10 3.56
CA ALA A 53 -4.17 -0.49 2.34
C ALA A 53 -2.66 -0.24 2.42
N HIS A 54 -2.24 0.89 2.98
CA HIS A 54 -0.82 1.19 3.20
C HIS A 54 -0.17 0.18 4.15
N GLY A 55 -0.84 -0.15 5.27
CA GLY A 55 -0.34 -1.16 6.20
C GLY A 55 -0.20 -2.55 5.56
N VAL A 56 -1.19 -2.98 4.77
CA VAL A 56 -1.15 -4.24 4.02
C VAL A 56 -0.01 -4.23 2.99
N ALA A 57 0.19 -3.12 2.26
CA ALA A 57 1.27 -2.99 1.29
C ALA A 57 2.64 -3.07 1.96
N LEU A 58 2.84 -2.37 3.09
CA LEU A 58 4.08 -2.44 3.87
C LEU A 58 4.37 -3.86 4.35
N ALA A 59 3.38 -4.55 4.92
CA ALA A 59 3.54 -5.93 5.38
C ALA A 59 3.93 -6.88 4.23
N ARG A 60 3.32 -6.70 3.05
CA ARG A 60 3.69 -7.46 1.84
C ARG A 60 5.09 -7.15 1.35
N GLU A 61 5.52 -5.89 1.40
CA GLU A 61 6.87 -5.49 0.98
C GLU A 61 7.92 -6.13 1.89
N LEU A 62 7.72 -6.08 3.21
CA LEU A 62 8.61 -6.71 4.19
C LEU A 62 8.67 -8.23 4.04
N GLY A 63 7.54 -8.88 3.74
CA GLY A 63 7.48 -10.32 3.51
C GLY A 63 8.10 -10.78 2.18
N ASN A 64 8.09 -9.91 1.16
CA ASN A 64 8.67 -10.21 -0.15
C ASN A 64 10.19 -9.95 -0.22
N LEU A 65 10.72 -9.13 0.69
CA LEU A 65 12.15 -8.89 0.77
C LEU A 65 12.88 -10.18 1.17
N PRO A 66 13.97 -10.54 0.47
CA PRO A 66 14.73 -11.72 0.80
C PRO A 66 15.41 -11.58 2.18
N PRO A 67 15.69 -12.70 2.87
CA PRO A 67 16.16 -12.69 4.26
C PRO A 67 17.54 -12.05 4.46
N ASN A 68 18.35 -11.91 3.41
CA ASN A 68 19.61 -11.18 3.46
C ASN A 68 19.42 -9.65 3.51
N LEU A 69 18.24 -9.14 3.16
CA LEU A 69 17.85 -7.73 3.29
C LEU A 69 16.92 -7.51 4.48
N CYS A 70 15.85 -8.31 4.58
CA CYS A 70 14.86 -8.24 5.67
C CYS A 70 15.40 -8.92 6.93
N THR A 71 16.43 -8.32 7.53
CA THR A 71 17.07 -8.79 8.77
C THR A 71 16.32 -8.28 10.01
N PRO A 72 16.56 -8.85 11.21
CA PRO A 72 15.97 -8.32 12.45
C PRO A 72 16.27 -6.84 12.68
N SER A 73 17.48 -6.38 12.37
CA SER A 73 17.85 -4.96 12.47
C SER A 73 17.06 -4.10 11.49
N TYR A 74 16.85 -4.57 10.25
CA TYR A 74 16.02 -3.88 9.27
C TYR A 74 14.57 -3.73 9.75
N LEU A 75 13.98 -4.80 10.32
CA LEU A 75 12.63 -4.74 10.89
C LEU A 75 12.55 -3.77 12.07
N ALA A 76 13.58 -3.72 12.93
CA ALA A 76 13.64 -2.76 14.03
C ALA A 76 13.68 -1.31 13.54
N ASP A 77 14.43 -1.04 12.47
CA ASP A 77 14.49 0.30 11.87
C ASP A 77 13.17 0.68 11.18
N GLN A 78 12.50 -0.28 10.52
CA GLN A 78 11.17 -0.06 9.98
C GLN A 78 10.12 0.25 11.07
N ALA A 79 10.21 -0.39 12.24
CA ALA A 79 9.35 -0.08 13.38
C ALA A 79 9.60 1.32 13.94
N LYS A 80 10.86 1.79 14.01
CA LYS A 80 11.18 3.16 14.43
C LYS A 80 10.64 4.19 13.44
N GLN A 81 10.74 3.92 12.14
CA GLN A 81 10.17 4.80 11.10
C GLN A 81 8.65 4.89 11.23
N LEU A 82 7.98 3.75 11.47
CA LEU A 82 6.54 3.73 11.68
C LEU A 82 6.10 4.51 12.93
N ALA A 83 6.90 4.50 14.00
CA ALA A 83 6.61 5.24 15.23
C ALA A 83 6.78 6.77 15.08
N GLN A 84 7.49 7.24 14.05
CA GLN A 84 7.72 8.66 13.78
C GLN A 84 6.75 9.25 12.75
N ALA A 85 6.02 8.40 12.03
CA ALA A 85 5.04 8.78 11.01
C ALA A 85 3.69 9.16 11.63
#